data_AF-A0A0B1SJ61-F1
#
_entry.id   AF-A0A0B1SJ61-F1
#
_cell.length_a   1.000
_cell.length_b   1.000
_cell.length_c   1.000
_cell.angle_alpha   90.00
_cell.angle_beta   90.00
_cell.angle_gamma   90.00
#
_symmetry.space_group_name_H-M   'P 1'
#
loop_
_entity.id
_entity.type
_entity.pdbx_description
1 polymer ?
#
loop_
_entity_poly.entity_id
_entity_poly.type
_entity_poly.pdbx_seq_one_letter_code
_entity_poly.pdbx_strand_id
1 'polypeptide(L)'
;MAVKFLFALRNICVVQLNNSNWYRYFINTDSYEPGGPIFFYTGNEGKLEGFAKNTGFMWDIAPEFKAAVVFVEHRFYGKTQPYGDKSYNTTEYLGYLSSEQALADFMLLVDYLRQERLEGAQSSAVIAFGGSYGGMLGAWIRTKYPHKVDGYVLQ
;
A
#
# COMPACT_ATOMS: atom_id res chain seq x y z
N MET A 1 -9.01 16.48 -8.66
CA MET A 1 -9.31 15.11 -8.15
C MET A 1 -9.73 14.12 -9.23
N ALA A 2 -10.73 14.41 -10.07
CA ALA A 2 -11.26 13.42 -11.05
C ALA A 2 -10.24 12.91 -12.10
N VAL A 3 -9.35 13.78 -12.61
CA VAL A 3 -8.33 13.39 -13.61
C VAL A 3 -7.26 12.49 -12.99
N LYS A 4 -6.76 12.82 -11.78
CA LYS A 4 -5.81 11.99 -11.01
C LYS A 4 -6.40 10.61 -10.69
N PHE A 5 -7.70 10.52 -10.40
CA PHE A 5 -8.39 9.26 -10.12
C PHE A 5 -8.56 8.33 -11.34
N LEU A 6 -8.91 8.87 -12.52
CA LEU A 6 -8.99 8.07 -13.75
C LEU A 6 -7.62 7.48 -14.12
N PHE A 7 -6.55 8.23 -13.86
CA PHE A 7 -5.18 7.74 -13.97
C PHE A 7 -4.90 6.63 -12.94
N ALA A 8 -5.45 6.77 -11.73
CA ALA A 8 -5.29 5.78 -10.68
C ALA A 8 -5.79 4.38 -11.11
N LEU A 9 -6.92 4.31 -11.82
CA LEU A 9 -7.47 3.03 -12.27
C LEU A 9 -6.59 2.29 -13.29
N ARG A 10 -5.74 3.00 -14.04
CA ARG A 10 -4.88 2.42 -15.08
C ARG A 10 -3.58 1.81 -14.55
N ASN A 11 -3.13 2.23 -13.36
CA ASN A 11 -1.89 1.73 -12.75
C ASN A 11 -2.14 0.87 -11.51
N ILE A 12 -3.26 0.15 -11.51
CA ILE A 12 -3.49 -0.93 -10.54
C ILE A 12 -2.67 -2.14 -11.00
N CYS A 13 -1.74 -2.54 -10.15
CA CYS A 13 -0.88 -3.69 -10.33
C CYS A 13 -1.33 -4.83 -9.42
N VAL A 14 -1.01 -6.06 -9.85
CA VAL A 14 -1.19 -7.27 -9.06
C VAL A 14 0.13 -8.02 -9.10
N VAL A 15 0.63 -8.43 -7.94
CA VAL A 15 1.90 -9.14 -7.81
C VAL A 15 1.77 -10.31 -6.83
N GLN A 16 2.41 -11.43 -7.14
CA GLN A 16 2.53 -12.56 -6.22
C GLN A 16 3.88 -12.48 -5.52
N LEU A 17 3.88 -12.24 -4.20
CA LEU A 17 5.13 -12.10 -3.40
C LEU A 17 5.39 -13.30 -2.50
N ASN A 18 4.48 -14.27 -2.46
CA ASN A 18 4.67 -15.55 -1.79
C ASN A 18 3.92 -16.66 -2.54
N ASN A 19 4.11 -17.91 -2.12
CA ASN A 19 3.59 -19.08 -2.81
C ASN A 19 2.05 -19.18 -2.85
N SER A 20 1.29 -18.25 -2.26
CA SER A 20 -0.16 -18.41 -2.10
C SER A 20 -1.00 -17.13 -2.25
N ASN A 21 -0.42 -15.93 -2.12
CA ASN A 21 -1.19 -14.70 -2.05
C ASN A 21 -0.80 -13.70 -3.15
N TRP A 22 -1.83 -13.12 -3.77
CA TRP A 22 -1.73 -12.03 -4.72
C TRP A 22 -2.04 -10.71 -4.03
N TYR A 23 -1.13 -9.75 -4.17
CA TYR A 23 -1.25 -8.41 -3.61
C TYR A 23 -1.68 -7.44 -4.70
N ARG A 24 -2.71 -6.66 -4.42
CA ARG A 24 -3.18 -5.62 -5.32
C ARG A 24 -2.74 -4.28 -4.76
N TYR A 25 -2.12 -3.48 -5.60
CA TYR A 25 -1.68 -2.15 -5.21
C TYR A 25 -1.77 -1.22 -6.40
N PHE A 26 -1.90 0.06 -6.11
CA PHE A 26 -1.80 1.14 -7.06
C PHE A 26 -0.41 1.76 -6.95
N ILE A 27 0.17 2.18 -8.08
CA ILE A 27 1.43 2.92 -8.11
C ILE A 27 1.40 4.08 -9.10
N ASN A 28 1.92 5.23 -8.68
CA ASN A 28 2.23 6.36 -9.54
C ASN A 28 3.70 6.76 -9.37
N THR A 29 4.40 6.84 -10.49
CA THR A 29 5.82 7.21 -10.55
C THR A 29 6.05 8.42 -11.44
N ASP A 30 5.01 9.18 -11.79
CA ASP A 30 5.14 10.29 -12.76
C ASP A 30 6.08 11.39 -12.24
N SER A 31 6.17 11.53 -10.91
CA SER A 31 7.06 12.47 -10.23
C SER A 31 8.24 11.79 -9.54
N TYR A 32 8.35 10.47 -9.61
CA TYR A 32 9.39 9.73 -8.91
C TYR A 32 10.75 9.91 -9.61
N GLU A 33 11.78 10.22 -8.83
CA GLU A 33 13.18 10.20 -9.28
C GLU A 33 13.94 9.11 -8.48
N PRO A 34 14.93 8.43 -9.06
CA PRO A 34 15.71 7.40 -8.37
C PRO A 34 16.24 7.87 -7.01
N GLY A 35 15.95 7.11 -5.95
CA GLY A 35 16.30 7.45 -4.57
C GLY A 35 15.30 8.35 -3.84
N GLY A 36 14.27 8.87 -4.53
CA GLY A 36 13.15 9.60 -3.92
C GLY A 36 12.33 8.72 -2.96
N PRO A 37 11.57 9.31 -2.03
CA PRO A 37 10.83 8.54 -1.03
C PRO A 37 9.62 7.81 -1.64
N ILE A 38 9.17 6.77 -0.96
CA ILE A 38 7.92 6.05 -1.26
C ILE A 38 6.86 6.52 -0.28
N PHE A 39 5.85 7.22 -0.78
CA PHE A 39 4.64 7.54 -0.03
C PHE A 39 3.69 6.35 -0.12
N PHE A 40 3.54 5.65 1.00
CA PHE A 40 2.88 4.35 1.08
C PHE A 40 1.58 4.44 1.88
N TYR A 41 0.44 4.45 1.21
CA TYR A 41 -0.85 4.43 1.87
C TYR A 41 -1.19 3.02 2.34
N THR A 42 -1.33 2.84 3.66
CA THR A 42 -1.74 1.60 4.28
C THR A 42 -3.25 1.42 4.12
N GLY A 43 -3.64 0.76 3.03
CA GLY A 43 -5.05 0.49 2.74
C GLY A 43 -5.73 -0.25 3.89
N ASN A 44 -7.01 0.04 4.03
CA ASN A 44 -7.79 -0.35 5.19
C ASN A 44 -9.07 -1.08 4.75
N GLU A 45 -10.16 -0.94 5.50
CA GLU A 45 -11.40 -1.72 5.41
C GLU A 45 -12.28 -1.41 4.19
N GLY A 46 -11.68 -1.33 2.99
CA GLY A 46 -12.39 -0.95 1.77
C GLY A 46 -11.64 -1.24 0.48
N LYS A 47 -12.28 -0.86 -0.63
CA LYS A 47 -11.71 -1.03 -1.97
C LYS A 47 -10.59 -0.01 -2.19
N LEU A 48 -9.48 -0.47 -2.76
CA LEU A 48 -8.31 0.35 -3.09
C LEU A 48 -8.67 1.64 -3.83
N GLU A 49 -9.54 1.55 -4.84
CA GLU A 49 -9.97 2.68 -5.66
C GLU A 49 -10.64 3.78 -4.83
N GLY A 50 -11.41 3.39 -3.80
CA GLY A 50 -12.08 4.34 -2.92
C GLY A 50 -11.09 5.21 -2.17
N PHE A 51 -10.01 4.62 -1.67
CA PHE A 51 -8.97 5.38 -0.98
C PHE A 51 -8.13 6.21 -1.95
N ALA A 52 -7.68 5.63 -3.06
CA ALA A 52 -6.92 6.36 -4.08
C ALA A 52 -7.67 7.59 -4.63
N LYS A 53 -9.01 7.53 -4.72
CA LYS A 53 -9.85 8.67 -5.14
C LYS A 53 -9.90 9.81 -4.14
N ASN A 54 -9.95 9.49 -2.85
CA ASN A 54 -10.32 10.44 -1.80
C ASN A 54 -9.12 10.94 -1.00
N THR A 55 -7.99 10.25 -1.03
CA THR A 55 -6.75 10.64 -0.34
C THR A 55 -5.92 11.57 -1.22
N GLY A 56 -6.32 12.84 -1.35
CA GLY A 56 -5.70 13.85 -2.23
C GLY A 56 -4.27 14.25 -1.87
N PHE A 57 -3.97 14.33 -0.58
CA PHE A 57 -2.75 14.98 -0.08
C PHE A 57 -1.46 14.37 -0.62
N MET A 58 -1.32 13.04 -0.62
CA MET A 58 -0.11 12.36 -1.13
C MET A 58 0.20 12.72 -2.59
N TRP A 59 -0.83 12.90 -3.42
CA TRP A 59 -0.67 13.26 -4.83
C TRP A 59 -0.25 14.71 -5.05
N ASP A 60 -0.55 15.57 -4.09
CA ASP A 60 -0.28 17.00 -4.20
C ASP A 60 1.16 17.29 -3.77
N ILE A 61 1.69 16.54 -2.79
CA ILE A 61 3.06 16.70 -2.31
C ILE A 61 4.10 15.83 -3.04
N ALA A 62 3.70 14.75 -3.72
CA ALA A 62 4.64 13.86 -4.41
C ALA A 62 5.63 14.56 -5.39
N PRO A 63 5.21 15.59 -6.18
CA PRO A 63 6.14 16.31 -7.06
C PRO A 63 7.24 17.08 -6.32
N GLU A 64 6.94 17.61 -5.13
CA GLU A 64 7.91 18.37 -4.33
C GLU A 64 9.00 17.44 -3.76
N PHE A 65 8.60 16.25 -3.33
CA PHE A 65 9.50 15.26 -2.73
C PHE A 65 10.13 14.30 -3.74
N LYS A 66 9.76 14.39 -5.02
CA LYS A 66 10.13 13.40 -6.05
C LYS A 66 9.73 11.98 -5.68
N ALA A 67 8.54 11.85 -5.09
CA ALA A 67 8.08 10.63 -4.44
C ALA A 67 7.33 9.70 -5.39
N ALA A 68 7.49 8.40 -5.19
CA ALA A 68 6.55 7.41 -5.70
C ALA A 68 5.31 7.37 -4.78
N VAL A 69 4.12 7.34 -5.35
CA VAL A 69 2.87 7.20 -4.59
C VAL A 69 2.34 5.80 -4.76
N VAL A 70 2.15 5.10 -3.65
CA VAL A 70 1.67 3.72 -3.60
C VAL A 70 0.47 3.63 -2.68
N PHE A 71 -0.58 2.95 -3.12
CA PHE A 71 -1.68 2.52 -2.26
C PHE A 71 -1.76 1.01 -2.31
N VAL A 72 -1.73 0.33 -1.16
CA VAL A 72 -1.88 -1.14 -1.10
C VAL A 72 -3.30 -1.51 -0.69
N GLU A 73 -3.89 -2.54 -1.29
CA GLU A 73 -5.19 -3.06 -0.86
C GLU A 73 -4.99 -4.01 0.34
N HIS A 74 -5.82 -3.84 1.38
CA HIS A 74 -5.76 -4.69 2.56
C HIS A 74 -6.27 -6.10 2.23
N ARG A 75 -5.63 -7.13 2.80
CA ARG A 75 -6.12 -8.51 2.68
C ARG A 75 -7.59 -8.63 3.07
N PHE A 76 -8.33 -9.47 2.35
CA PHE A 76 -9.78 -9.66 2.42
C PHE A 76 -10.61 -8.47 1.91
N TYR A 77 -10.06 -7.29 1.67
CA TYR A 77 -10.85 -6.18 1.14
C TYR A 77 -10.69 -6.03 -0.37
N GLY A 78 -11.74 -5.49 -1.01
CA GLY A 78 -11.76 -5.30 -2.45
C GLY A 78 -11.54 -6.60 -3.22
N LYS A 79 -10.51 -6.63 -4.06
CA LYS A 79 -10.15 -7.77 -4.91
C LYS A 79 -9.01 -8.60 -4.33
N THR A 80 -8.32 -8.14 -3.29
CA THR A 80 -7.34 -8.95 -2.56
C THR A 80 -8.04 -9.95 -1.65
N GLN A 81 -8.40 -11.10 -2.23
CA GLN A 81 -9.09 -12.20 -1.58
C GLN A 81 -8.18 -13.43 -1.48
N PRO A 82 -7.55 -13.71 -0.31
CA PRO A 82 -6.58 -14.81 -0.18
C PRO A 82 -7.13 -16.19 -0.58
N TYR A 83 -8.44 -16.40 -0.44
CA TYR A 83 -9.13 -17.64 -0.81
C TYR A 83 -10.22 -17.41 -1.87
N GLY A 84 -10.11 -16.32 -2.65
CA GLY A 84 -11.13 -15.92 -3.61
C GLY A 84 -12.51 -15.75 -2.96
N ASP A 85 -13.56 -16.25 -3.62
CA ASP A 85 -14.94 -16.19 -3.12
C ASP A 85 -15.14 -16.94 -1.80
N LYS A 86 -14.20 -17.80 -1.40
CA LYS A 86 -14.27 -18.56 -0.15
C LYS A 86 -13.69 -17.82 1.04
N SER A 87 -13.10 -16.64 0.86
CA SER A 87 -12.37 -15.91 1.92
C SER A 87 -13.20 -15.70 3.19
N TYR A 88 -14.54 -15.62 3.07
CA TYR A 88 -15.46 -15.42 4.19
C TYR A 88 -16.24 -16.67 4.61
N ASN A 89 -15.99 -17.83 4.00
CA ASN A 89 -16.85 -19.01 4.16
C ASN A 89 -16.66 -19.74 5.49
N THR A 90 -15.46 -19.71 6.07
CA THR A 90 -15.12 -20.44 7.29
C THR A 90 -14.32 -19.57 8.25
N THR A 91 -14.40 -19.89 9.55
CA THR A 91 -13.57 -19.25 10.58
C THR A 91 -12.09 -19.55 10.40
N GLU A 92 -11.74 -20.68 9.77
CA GLU A 92 -10.35 -21.01 9.42
C GLU A 92 -9.80 -20.02 8.40
N TYR A 93 -10.53 -19.72 7.33
CA TYR A 93 -10.11 -18.74 6.33
C TYR A 93 -10.13 -17.32 6.89
N LEU A 94 -11.18 -16.96 7.63
CA LEU A 94 -11.27 -15.67 8.31
C LEU A 94 -10.20 -15.48 9.40
N GLY A 95 -9.65 -16.55 9.96
CA GLY A 95 -8.56 -16.49 10.94
C GLY A 95 -7.31 -15.77 10.42
N TYR A 96 -7.15 -15.65 9.09
CA TYR A 96 -6.06 -14.90 8.47
C TYR A 96 -6.37 -13.42 8.23
N LEU A 97 -7.57 -12.95 8.56
CA LEU A 97 -7.94 -11.54 8.58
C LEU A 97 -7.52 -10.91 9.92
N SER A 98 -6.23 -10.57 10.03
CA SER A 98 -5.71 -9.82 11.17
C SER A 98 -4.83 -8.64 10.74
N SER A 99 -4.66 -7.68 11.63
CA SER A 99 -3.79 -6.53 11.42
C SER A 99 -2.32 -6.94 11.28
N GLU A 100 -1.82 -7.85 12.11
CA GLU A 100 -0.43 -8.32 12.08
C GLU A 100 -0.06 -8.90 10.72
N GLN A 101 -0.99 -9.69 10.19
CA GLN A 101 -0.90 -10.30 8.89
C GLN A 101 -0.94 -9.26 7.75
N ALA A 102 -1.82 -8.26 7.84
CA ALA A 102 -1.84 -7.14 6.89
C ALA A 102 -0.55 -6.30 6.93
N LEU A 103 0.01 -6.06 8.12
CA LEU A 103 1.29 -5.36 8.25
C LEU A 103 2.43 -6.14 7.59
N ALA A 104 2.46 -7.47 7.75
CA ALA A 104 3.45 -8.32 7.09
C ALA A 104 3.34 -8.24 5.56
N ASP A 105 2.11 -8.26 5.01
CA ASP A 105 1.86 -8.11 3.58
C ASP A 105 2.40 -6.79 3.04
N PHE A 106 2.15 -5.69 3.76
CA PHE A 106 2.62 -4.37 3.37
C PHE A 106 4.14 -4.31 3.31
N MET A 107 4.83 -4.99 4.24
CA MET A 107 6.30 -5.03 4.25
C MET A 107 6.89 -5.90 3.14
N LEU A 108 6.23 -7.01 2.77
CA LEU A 108 6.61 -7.76 1.57
C LEU A 108 6.49 -6.89 0.33
N LEU A 109 5.41 -6.11 0.22
CA LEU A 109 5.23 -5.19 -0.90
C LEU A 109 6.29 -4.08 -0.91
N VAL A 110 6.64 -3.51 0.25
CA VAL A 110 7.72 -2.50 0.34
C VAL A 110 9.07 -3.07 -0.10
N ASP A 111 9.40 -4.29 0.29
CA ASP A 111 10.65 -4.94 -0.15
C ASP A 111 10.66 -5.10 -1.67
N TYR A 112 9.59 -5.65 -2.23
CA TYR A 112 9.42 -5.78 -3.69
C TYR A 112 9.53 -4.42 -4.41
N LEU A 113 8.92 -3.38 -3.84
CA LEU A 113 8.99 -2.04 -4.42
C LEU A 113 10.43 -1.52 -4.49
N ARG A 114 11.19 -1.65 -3.40
CA ARG A 114 12.57 -1.17 -3.32
C ARG A 114 13.56 -2.00 -4.14
N GLN A 115 13.33 -3.31 -4.23
CA GLN A 115 14.31 -4.24 -4.81
C GLN A 115 14.07 -4.50 -6.29
N GLU A 116 12.81 -4.51 -6.73
CA GLU A 116 12.44 -5.01 -8.06
C GLU A 116 11.62 -4.02 -8.89
N ARG A 117 10.72 -3.24 -8.26
CA ARG A 117 9.75 -2.42 -9.00
C ARG A 117 10.21 -1.00 -9.31
N LEU A 118 10.88 -0.35 -8.36
CA LEU A 118 11.31 1.05 -8.48
C LEU A 118 12.83 1.11 -8.67
N GLU A 119 13.26 1.70 -9.77
CA GLU A 119 14.68 1.89 -10.06
C GLU A 119 15.31 2.84 -9.03
N GLY A 120 16.47 2.46 -8.50
CA GLY A 120 17.22 3.23 -7.51
C GLY A 120 16.57 3.34 -6.12
N ALA A 121 15.55 2.54 -5.82
CA ALA A 121 14.78 2.66 -4.57
C ALA A 121 15.37 1.91 -3.37
N GLN A 122 16.53 1.26 -3.51
CA GLN A 122 17.10 0.39 -2.47
C GLN A 122 17.32 1.11 -1.13
N SER A 123 17.63 2.42 -1.16
CA SER A 123 17.77 3.28 0.02
C SER A 123 16.66 4.34 0.14
N SER A 124 15.61 4.28 -0.68
CA SER A 124 14.50 5.24 -0.62
C SER A 124 13.79 5.16 0.72
N ALA A 125 13.58 6.31 1.38
CA ALA A 125 12.77 6.37 2.59
C ALA A 125 11.32 5.95 2.30
N VAL A 126 10.66 5.27 3.24
CA VAL A 126 9.24 4.91 3.14
C VAL A 126 8.46 5.67 4.20
N ILE A 127 7.50 6.48 3.76
CA ILE A 127 6.61 7.23 4.65
C ILE A 127 5.21 6.61 4.55
N ALA A 128 4.74 6.05 5.66
CA ALA A 128 3.40 5.48 5.74
C ALA A 128 2.35 6.58 5.86
N PHE A 129 1.23 6.42 5.16
CA PHE A 129 0.06 7.29 5.23
C PHE A 129 -1.18 6.46 5.51
N GLY A 130 -2.10 6.98 6.33
CA GLY A 130 -3.37 6.30 6.53
C GLY A 130 -4.33 7.14 7.36
N GLY A 131 -5.64 6.92 7.14
CA GLY A 131 -6.70 7.48 7.96
C GLY A 131 -7.61 6.40 8.54
N SER A 132 -8.31 6.70 9.63
CA SER A 132 -9.12 5.71 10.39
C SER A 132 -8.28 4.47 10.80
N TYR A 133 -8.78 3.25 10.58
CA TYR A 133 -8.01 2.01 10.77
C TYR A 133 -6.75 1.96 9.89
N GLY A 134 -6.76 2.57 8.70
CA GLY A 134 -5.55 2.78 7.90
C GLY A 134 -4.50 3.60 8.64
N GLY A 135 -4.92 4.59 9.42
CA GLY A 135 -4.02 5.36 10.28
C GLY A 135 -3.47 4.53 11.43
N MET A 136 -4.29 3.67 12.04
CA MET A 136 -3.81 2.70 13.04
C MET A 136 -2.74 1.78 12.45
N LEU A 137 -2.98 1.23 11.26
CA LEU A 137 -2.02 0.41 10.52
C LEU A 137 -0.73 1.16 10.22
N GLY A 138 -0.82 2.42 9.77
CA GLY A 138 0.34 3.26 9.50
C GLY A 138 1.17 3.56 10.75
N ALA A 139 0.52 3.82 11.90
CA ALA A 139 1.22 3.97 13.17
C ALA A 139 1.91 2.65 13.59
N TRP A 140 1.19 1.53 13.53
CA TRP A 140 1.71 0.23 13.93
C TRP A 140 2.84 -0.27 13.03
N ILE A 141 2.78 -0.02 11.72
CA ILE A 141 3.85 -0.44 10.81
C ILE A 141 5.14 0.32 11.10
N ARG A 142 5.06 1.61 11.42
CA ARG A 142 6.22 2.39 11.86
C ARG A 142 6.78 1.88 13.18
N THR A 143 5.93 1.48 14.13
CA THR A 143 6.37 0.92 15.42
C THR A 143 6.98 -0.47 15.28
N LYS A 144 6.39 -1.36 14.47
CA LYS A 144 6.81 -2.77 14.36
C LYS A 144 7.93 -3.00 13.34
N TYR A 145 8.00 -2.18 12.30
CA TYR A 145 9.00 -2.27 11.24
C TYR A 145 9.75 -0.94 11.02
N PRO A 146 10.37 -0.37 12.08
CA PRO A 146 11.06 0.92 11.96
C PRO A 146 12.29 0.87 11.03
N HIS A 147 12.80 -0.33 10.74
CA HIS A 147 13.89 -0.59 9.80
C HIS A 147 13.42 -0.59 8.33
N LYS A 148 12.11 -0.59 8.06
CA LYS A 148 11.55 -0.54 6.71
C LYS A 148 10.75 0.73 6.44
N VAL A 149 10.09 1.28 7.45
CA VAL A 149 9.24 2.48 7.36
C VAL A 149 9.86 3.57 8.20
N ASP A 150 10.24 4.69 7.58
CA ASP A 150 11.02 5.79 8.17
C ASP A 150 10.14 6.82 8.90
N GLY A 151 8.89 6.96 8.49
CA GLY A 151 7.94 7.91 9.07
C GLY A 151 6.49 7.51 8.85
N TYR A 152 5.59 8.21 9.53
CA TYR A 152 4.15 8.01 9.42
C TYR A 152 3.40 9.33 9.52
N VAL A 153 2.36 9.49 8.71
CA VAL A 153 1.43 10.63 8.70
C VAL A 153 -0.01 10.12 8.85
N LEU A 154 -0.68 10.55 9.92
CA LEU A 154 -2.12 10.33 10.13
C LEU A 154 -2.91 11.34 9.30
N GLN A 155 -3.90 10.86 8.55
CA GLN A 155 -4.82 11.67 7.72
C GLN A 155 -6.27 11.51 8.14
#